data_AF-A0A1Y3PGI5-F1
#
_entry.id   AF-A0A1Y3PGI5-F1
#
_cell.length_a   1.000
_cell.length_b   1.000
_cell.length_c   1.000
_cell.angle_alpha   90.00
_cell.angle_beta   90.00
_cell.angle_gamma   90.00
#
_symmetry.space_group_name_H-M   'P 1'
#
loop_
_entity.id
_entity.type
_entity.pdbx_description
1 polymer ?
#
loop_
_entity_poly.entity_id
_entity_poly.type
_entity_poly.pdbx_seq_one_letter_code
_entity_poly.pdbx_strand_id
1 'polypeptide(L)'
;MKLEPNARKETASSMQARHLLKGLIVVTLIAAASGILLFLPPFSIWPLYPVTLSFHAWIGIFISVPFFLAILIHGMASLRKAGLGRWKRSGMVLGLAFMLVLATGIWRMIEPELPGWLLVVHIVCGSLVILLSLVHGARVRLDR
;
A
#
# COMPACT_ATOMS: atom_id res chain seq x y z
N MET A 1 -6.25 -14.44 39.86
CA MET A 1 -7.09 -13.84 38.80
C MET A 1 -6.57 -14.32 37.44
N LYS A 2 -7.15 -15.38 36.86
CA LYS A 2 -6.75 -15.93 35.55
C LYS A 2 -7.47 -15.11 34.48
N LEU A 3 -6.72 -14.32 33.70
CA LEU A 3 -7.26 -13.65 32.51
C LEU A 3 -7.81 -14.72 31.56
N GLU A 4 -9.07 -14.58 31.16
CA GLU A 4 -9.75 -15.53 30.28
C GLU A 4 -8.96 -15.76 28.98
N PRO A 5 -8.92 -17.01 28.46
CA PRO A 5 -8.16 -17.35 27.25
C PRO A 5 -8.60 -16.57 26.00
N ASN A 6 -9.83 -16.02 25.98
CA ASN A 6 -10.33 -15.18 24.89
C ASN A 6 -9.69 -13.79 24.85
N ALA A 7 -9.49 -13.13 26.00
CA ALA A 7 -8.83 -11.82 26.08
C ALA A 7 -7.36 -11.87 25.64
N ARG A 8 -6.70 -13.03 25.83
CA ARG A 8 -5.30 -13.25 25.43
C ARG A 8 -5.14 -13.47 23.92
N LYS A 9 -6.16 -14.02 23.23
CA LYS A 9 -6.18 -14.17 21.77
C LYS A 9 -6.47 -12.86 21.04
N GLU A 10 -7.39 -12.04 21.54
CA GLU A 10 -7.66 -10.71 20.95
C GLU A 10 -6.45 -9.78 21.02
N THR A 11 -5.75 -9.75 22.16
CA THR A 11 -4.53 -8.97 22.34
C THR A 11 -3.37 -9.45 21.45
N ALA A 12 -3.18 -10.77 21.32
CA ALA A 12 -2.16 -11.31 20.42
C ALA A 12 -2.47 -11.03 18.93
N SER A 13 -3.73 -11.16 18.50
CA SER A 13 -4.12 -10.88 17.11
C SER A 13 -3.99 -9.40 16.76
N SER A 14 -4.32 -8.50 17.69
CA SER A 14 -4.18 -7.06 17.51
C SER A 14 -2.70 -6.62 17.44
N MET A 15 -1.82 -7.31 18.17
CA MET A 15 -0.38 -7.08 18.13
C MET A 15 0.23 -7.56 16.81
N GLN A 16 -0.14 -8.76 16.35
CA GLN A 16 0.27 -9.29 15.04
C GLN A 16 -0.22 -8.41 13.88
N ALA A 17 -1.49 -7.99 13.90
CA ALA A 17 -2.04 -7.07 12.90
C ALA A 17 -1.30 -5.72 12.87
N ARG A 18 -0.88 -5.22 14.03
CA ARG A 18 -0.06 -3.99 14.12
C ARG A 18 1.35 -4.18 13.56
N HIS A 19 2.01 -5.29 13.86
CA HIS A 19 3.34 -5.58 13.30
C HIS A 19 3.27 -5.76 11.79
N LEU A 20 2.24 -6.44 11.30
CA LEU A 20 1.97 -6.59 9.87
C LEU A 20 1.75 -5.23 9.20
N LEU A 21 0.91 -4.36 9.77
CA LEU A 21 0.66 -3.02 9.23
C LEU A 21 1.93 -2.17 9.18
N LYS A 22 2.76 -2.22 10.23
CA LYS A 22 4.06 -1.52 10.26
C LYS A 22 5.01 -2.06 9.18
N GLY A 23 5.09 -3.39 9.04
CA GLY A 23 5.86 -4.03 7.99
C GLY A 23 5.40 -3.55 6.61
N LEU A 24 4.11 -3.62 6.34
CA LEU A 24 3.51 -3.18 5.08
C LEU A 24 3.80 -1.71 4.76
N ILE A 25 3.75 -0.80 5.74
CA ILE A 25 4.15 0.61 5.55
C ILE A 25 5.63 0.71 5.15
N VAL A 26 6.52 0.01 5.86
CA VAL A 26 7.96 0.04 5.54
C VAL A 26 8.22 -0.47 4.12
N VAL A 27 7.64 -1.61 3.75
CA VAL A 27 7.85 -2.15 2.40
C VAL A 27 7.20 -1.25 1.33
N THR A 28 6.06 -0.60 1.62
CA THR A 28 5.46 0.42 0.74
C THR A 28 6.39 1.61 0.52
N LEU A 29 7.07 2.07 1.57
CA LEU A 29 8.08 3.13 1.46
C LEU A 29 9.30 2.69 0.65
N ILE A 30 9.73 1.43 0.77
CA ILE A 30 10.80 0.87 -0.06
C ILE A 30 10.38 0.82 -1.53
N ALA A 31 9.15 0.39 -1.82
CA ALA A 31 8.59 0.39 -3.18
C ALA A 31 8.51 1.81 -3.76
N ALA A 32 8.07 2.78 -2.96
CA ALA A 32 8.04 4.18 -3.36
C ALA A 32 9.43 4.72 -3.64
N ALA A 33 10.40 4.46 -2.75
CA ALA A 33 11.78 4.89 -2.92
C ALA A 33 12.40 4.31 -4.20
N SER A 34 12.17 3.02 -4.50
CA SER A 34 12.65 2.42 -5.75
C SER A 34 11.98 3.03 -6.98
N GLY A 35 10.72 3.46 -6.89
CA GLY A 35 10.04 4.20 -7.95
C GLY A 35 10.66 5.58 -8.19
N ILE A 36 11.04 6.31 -7.12
CA ILE A 36 11.73 7.60 -7.21
C ILE A 36 13.11 7.43 -7.86
N LEU A 37 13.84 6.36 -7.53
CA LEU A 37 15.14 6.08 -8.12
C LEU A 37 15.07 5.96 -9.66
N LEU A 38 13.97 5.50 -10.24
CA LEU A 38 13.80 5.43 -11.69
C LEU A 38 13.89 6.79 -12.40
N PHE A 39 13.75 7.90 -11.67
CA PHE A 39 13.87 9.27 -12.20
C PHE A 39 15.25 9.90 -11.94
N LEU A 40 16.15 9.22 -11.22
CA LEU A 40 17.43 9.76 -10.78
C LEU A 40 18.61 9.00 -11.41
N PRO A 41 19.60 9.69 -12.01
CA PRO A 41 20.85 9.06 -12.40
C PRO A 41 21.60 8.48 -11.18
N PRO A 42 22.31 7.34 -11.32
CA PRO A 42 22.46 6.54 -12.53
C PRO A 42 21.34 5.50 -12.75
N PHE A 43 20.32 5.43 -11.87
CA PHE A 43 19.27 4.42 -11.91
C PHE A 43 18.22 4.66 -13.02
N SER A 44 18.15 5.88 -13.55
CA SER A 44 17.29 6.23 -14.69
C SER A 44 17.90 5.86 -16.05
N ILE A 45 19.11 5.30 -16.10
CA ILE A 45 19.84 4.99 -17.33
C ILE A 45 20.36 3.54 -17.36
N TRP A 46 20.73 3.06 -18.54
CA TRP A 46 21.34 1.74 -18.71
C TRP A 46 22.70 1.67 -18.02
N PRO A 47 23.07 0.54 -17.37
CA PRO A 47 22.34 -0.74 -17.27
C PRO A 47 21.45 -0.86 -16.03
N LEU A 48 21.39 0.17 -15.17
CA LEU A 48 20.71 0.07 -13.87
C LEU A 48 19.18 0.20 -13.99
N TYR A 49 18.69 0.96 -14.97
CA TYR A 49 17.26 1.14 -15.22
C TYR A 49 16.43 -0.16 -15.24
N PRO A 50 16.75 -1.18 -16.06
CA PRO A 50 15.97 -2.42 -16.07
C PRO A 50 15.99 -3.17 -14.73
N VAL A 51 17.10 -3.09 -13.98
CA VAL A 51 17.23 -3.75 -12.68
C VAL A 51 16.36 -3.04 -11.64
N THR A 52 16.46 -1.71 -11.55
CA THR A 52 15.63 -0.89 -10.66
C THR A 52 14.15 -1.02 -11.02
N LEU A 53 13.81 -1.05 -12.30
CA LEU A 53 12.44 -1.19 -12.78
C LEU A 53 11.87 -2.55 -12.37
N SER A 54 12.62 -3.63 -12.58
CA SER A 54 12.23 -4.98 -12.17
C SER A 54 12.05 -5.08 -10.66
N PHE A 55 12.97 -4.50 -9.88
CA PHE A 55 12.89 -4.48 -8.43
C PHE A 55 11.66 -3.72 -7.93
N HIS A 56 11.41 -2.52 -8.46
CA HIS A 56 10.22 -1.72 -8.14
C HIS A 56 8.92 -2.47 -8.45
N ALA A 57 8.86 -3.05 -9.64
CA ALA A 57 7.77 -3.89 -10.11
C ALA A 57 7.42 -5.05 -9.17
N TRP A 58 8.41 -5.90 -8.88
CA TRP A 58 8.20 -7.10 -8.06
C TRP A 58 7.80 -6.75 -6.63
N ILE A 59 8.49 -5.79 -6.02
CA ILE A 59 8.14 -5.30 -4.69
C ILE A 59 6.71 -4.75 -4.68
N GLY A 60 6.34 -3.96 -5.69
CA GLY A 60 5.00 -3.41 -5.82
C GLY A 60 3.92 -4.49 -5.84
N ILE A 61 4.13 -5.58 -6.60
CA ILE A 61 3.20 -6.71 -6.66
C ILE A 61 3.10 -7.43 -5.31
N PHE A 62 4.23 -7.79 -4.71
CA PHE A 62 4.27 -8.54 -3.45
C PHE A 62 3.61 -7.81 -2.27
N ILE A 63 3.62 -6.47 -2.27
CA ILE A 63 2.94 -5.68 -1.24
C ILE A 63 1.48 -5.48 -1.57
N SER A 64 1.18 -5.08 -2.81
CA SER A 64 -0.14 -4.58 -3.17
C SER A 64 -1.19 -5.69 -3.16
N VAL A 65 -0.81 -6.93 -3.49
CA VAL A 65 -1.74 -8.08 -3.48
C VAL A 65 -2.24 -8.43 -2.06
N PRO A 66 -1.38 -8.64 -1.05
CA PRO A 66 -1.83 -8.81 0.34
C PRO A 66 -2.64 -7.63 0.85
N PHE A 67 -2.23 -6.40 0.51
CA PHE A 67 -2.92 -5.19 0.95
C PHE A 67 -4.34 -5.11 0.35
N PHE A 68 -4.47 -5.44 -0.93
CA PHE A 68 -5.75 -5.53 -1.61
C PHE A 68 -6.69 -6.54 -0.95
N LEU A 69 -6.19 -7.76 -0.71
CA LEU A 69 -6.96 -8.82 -0.08
C LEU A 69 -7.41 -8.40 1.33
N ALA A 70 -6.54 -7.77 2.11
CA ALA A 70 -6.88 -7.25 3.42
C ALA A 70 -8.00 -6.19 3.35
N ILE A 71 -7.92 -5.25 2.41
CA ILE A 71 -8.96 -4.23 2.20
C ILE A 71 -10.26 -4.83 1.71
N LEU A 72 -10.24 -5.79 0.78
CA LEU A 72 -11.46 -6.45 0.32
C LEU A 72 -12.17 -7.16 1.47
N ILE A 73 -11.44 -7.98 2.23
CA ILE A 73 -12.00 -8.78 3.33
C ILE A 73 -12.55 -7.87 4.44
N HIS A 74 -11.78 -6.88 4.89
CA HIS A 74 -12.12 -6.06 6.06
C HIS A 74 -12.92 -4.82 5.68
N GLY A 75 -12.60 -4.19 4.55
CA GLY A 75 -13.25 -2.99 4.05
C GLY A 75 -14.69 -3.25 3.60
N MET A 76 -14.97 -4.35 2.88
CA MET A 76 -16.34 -4.69 2.49
C MET A 76 -17.22 -5.04 3.71
N ALA A 77 -16.67 -5.79 4.68
CA ALA A 77 -17.37 -6.09 5.93
C ALA A 77 -17.67 -4.82 6.75
N SER A 78 -16.74 -3.85 6.72
CA SER A 78 -16.86 -2.54 7.38
C SER A 78 -17.89 -1.62 6.70
N LEU A 79 -17.97 -1.65 5.36
CA LEU A 79 -18.93 -0.92 4.54
C LEU A 79 -20.37 -1.38 4.78
N ARG A 80 -20.56 -2.69 5.00
CA ARG A 80 -21.87 -3.31 5.21
C ARG A 80 -22.47 -3.04 6.59
N LYS A 81 -21.65 -2.67 7.58
CA LYS A 81 -22.05 -2.61 9.01
C LYS A 81 -22.17 -1.22 9.63
N ALA A 82 -21.73 -0.13 9.00
CA ALA A 82 -21.85 1.21 9.62
C ALA A 82 -21.77 2.37 8.62
N GLY A 83 -22.47 3.47 8.95
CA GLY A 83 -22.38 4.75 8.23
C GLY A 83 -20.94 5.25 8.08
N LEU A 84 -20.69 5.94 6.95
CA LEU A 84 -19.37 6.34 6.45
C LEU A 84 -18.71 7.46 7.27
N GLY A 85 -18.16 7.13 8.44
CA GLY A 85 -17.26 8.02 9.18
C GLY A 85 -16.02 8.41 8.35
N ARG A 86 -15.46 9.61 8.58
CA ARG A 86 -14.32 10.16 7.81
C ARG A 86 -13.11 9.21 7.75
N TRP A 87 -12.88 8.45 8.81
CA TRP A 87 -11.78 7.49 8.93
C TRP A 87 -11.88 6.32 7.96
N LYS A 88 -13.09 5.75 7.82
CA LYS A 88 -13.35 4.67 6.86
C LYS A 88 -13.24 5.14 5.42
N ARG A 89 -13.59 6.41 5.14
CA ARG A 89 -13.39 7.04 3.81
C ARG A 89 -11.92 7.09 3.43
N SER A 90 -11.04 7.47 4.37
CA SER A 90 -9.59 7.52 4.11
C SER A 90 -9.00 6.13 3.77
N GLY A 91 -9.47 5.07 4.45
CA GLY A 91 -9.08 3.69 4.16
C GLY A 91 -9.58 3.20 2.80
N MET A 92 -10.79 3.59 2.39
CA MET A 92 -11.32 3.29 1.06
C MET A 92 -10.54 4.00 -0.05
N VAL A 93 -10.25 5.29 0.13
CA VAL A 93 -9.44 6.07 -0.82
C VAL A 93 -8.04 5.49 -0.93
N LEU A 94 -7.42 5.13 0.19
CA LEU A 94 -6.11 4.45 0.20
C LEU A 94 -6.17 3.13 -0.58
N GLY A 95 -7.21 2.33 -0.38
CA GLY A 95 -7.39 1.07 -1.09
C GLY A 95 -7.60 1.24 -2.59
N LEU A 96 -8.42 2.21 -2.99
CA LEU A 96 -8.61 2.56 -4.40
C LEU A 96 -7.32 3.06 -5.04
N ALA A 97 -6.56 3.91 -4.35
CA ALA A 97 -5.28 4.41 -4.83
C ALA A 97 -4.27 3.26 -5.03
N PHE A 98 -4.19 2.32 -4.08
CA PHE A 98 -3.37 1.11 -4.25
C PHE A 98 -3.78 0.27 -5.47
N MET A 99 -5.09 0.13 -5.71
CA MET A 99 -5.60 -0.59 -6.88
C MET A 99 -5.24 0.08 -8.19
N LEU A 100 -5.35 1.40 -8.26
CA LEU A 100 -4.98 2.15 -9.46
C LEU A 100 -3.48 2.07 -9.72
N VAL A 101 -2.63 2.16 -8.69
CA VAL A 101 -1.17 1.98 -8.81
C VAL A 101 -0.84 0.58 -9.33
N LEU A 102 -1.43 -0.46 -8.75
CA LEU A 102 -1.18 -1.84 -9.16
C LEU A 102 -1.67 -2.10 -10.58
N ALA A 103 -2.88 -1.67 -10.92
CA ALA A 103 -3.47 -1.86 -12.25
C ALA A 103 -2.65 -1.16 -13.34
N THR A 104 -2.27 0.10 -13.11
CA THR A 104 -1.42 0.85 -14.06
C THR A 104 -0.01 0.25 -14.17
N GLY A 105 0.55 -0.28 -13.07
CA GLY A 105 1.83 -0.98 -13.08
C GLY A 105 1.80 -2.30 -13.86
N ILE A 106 0.78 -3.15 -13.63
CA ILE A 106 0.59 -4.40 -14.38
C ILE A 106 0.34 -4.11 -15.85
N TRP A 107 -0.47 -3.10 -16.16
CA TRP A 107 -0.71 -2.72 -17.55
C TRP A 107 0.60 -2.31 -18.22
N ARG A 108 1.46 -1.53 -17.56
CA ARG A 108 2.76 -1.13 -18.13
C ARG A 108 3.68 -2.32 -18.43
N MET A 109 3.57 -3.40 -17.66
CA MET A 109 4.32 -4.64 -17.91
C MET A 109 3.82 -5.39 -19.15
N ILE A 110 2.50 -5.38 -19.37
CA ILE A 110 1.86 -6.06 -20.50
C ILE A 110 2.05 -5.22 -21.78
N GLU A 111 1.89 -3.91 -21.67
CA GLU A 111 1.94 -2.95 -22.76
C GLU A 111 3.03 -1.89 -22.49
N PRO A 112 4.27 -2.09 -22.96
CA PRO A 112 5.37 -1.16 -22.69
C PRO A 112 5.16 0.22 -23.33
N GLU A 113 4.30 0.33 -24.35
CA GLU A 113 3.99 1.59 -25.05
C GLU A 113 2.75 2.32 -24.47
N LEU A 114 2.53 2.22 -23.16
CA LEU A 114 1.41 2.93 -22.54
C LEU A 114 1.46 4.45 -22.76
N PRO A 115 0.30 5.10 -23.02
CA PRO A 115 0.15 6.54 -23.04
C PRO A 115 0.73 7.22 -21.79
N GLY A 116 1.40 8.36 -21.97
CA GLY A 116 2.05 9.08 -20.88
C GLY A 116 1.12 9.50 -19.73
N TRP A 117 -0.18 9.65 -19.99
CA TRP A 117 -1.15 9.97 -18.92
C TRP A 117 -1.31 8.84 -17.91
N LEU A 118 -1.12 7.57 -18.29
CA LEU A 118 -1.18 6.44 -17.33
C LEU A 118 -0.02 6.47 -16.35
N LEU A 119 1.17 6.93 -16.80
CA LEU A 119 2.30 7.18 -15.91
C LEU A 119 1.97 8.28 -14.90
N VAL A 120 1.31 9.36 -15.34
CA VAL A 120 0.84 10.43 -14.43
C VAL A 120 -0.14 9.86 -13.40
N VAL A 121 -1.11 9.06 -13.83
CA VAL A 121 -2.06 8.40 -12.91
C VAL A 121 -1.33 7.51 -11.90
N HIS A 122 -0.35 6.73 -12.35
CA HIS A 122 0.47 5.88 -11.48
C HIS A 122 1.21 6.70 -10.42
N ILE A 123 1.88 7.78 -10.82
CA ILE A 123 2.64 8.67 -9.92
C ILE A 123 1.71 9.36 -8.90
N VAL A 124 0.58 9.90 -9.37
CA VAL A 124 -0.40 10.58 -8.50
C VAL A 124 -0.98 9.59 -7.48
N CYS A 125 -1.41 8.42 -7.93
CA CYS A 125 -1.95 7.41 -7.03
C CYS A 125 -0.88 6.87 -6.06
N GLY A 126 0.37 6.69 -6.51
CA GLY A 126 1.49 6.28 -5.65
C GLY A 126 1.78 7.32 -4.58
N SER A 127 1.75 8.60 -4.94
CA SER A 127 1.93 9.71 -3.99
C SER A 127 0.81 9.75 -2.95
N LEU A 128 -0.45 9.54 -3.37
CA LEU A 128 -1.59 9.43 -2.46
C LEU A 128 -1.44 8.23 -1.51
N VAL A 129 -0.98 7.08 -2.01
CA VAL A 129 -0.71 5.90 -1.18
C VAL A 129 0.31 6.22 -0.08
N ILE A 130 1.41 6.89 -0.42
CA ILE A 130 2.45 7.29 0.56
C ILE A 130 1.85 8.23 1.60
N LEU A 131 1.23 9.33 1.16
CA LEU A 131 0.65 10.34 2.04
C LEU A 131 -0.39 9.75 2.99
N LEU A 132 -1.33 8.96 2.45
CA LEU A 132 -2.37 8.33 3.23
C LEU A 132 -1.81 7.25 4.16
N SER A 133 -0.81 6.49 3.75
CA SER A 133 -0.15 5.50 4.63
C SER A 133 0.56 6.15 5.80
N LEU A 134 1.22 7.30 5.59
CA LEU A 134 1.86 8.08 6.64
C LEU A 134 0.82 8.70 7.59
N VAL A 135 -0.23 9.31 7.07
CA VAL A 135 -1.31 9.92 7.87
C VAL A 135 -2.06 8.85 8.67
N HIS A 136 -2.41 7.72 8.06
CA HIS A 136 -3.11 6.63 8.74
C HIS A 136 -2.18 5.97 9.77
N GLY A 137 -0.91 5.75 9.43
CA GLY A 137 0.09 5.17 10.33
C GLY A 137 0.45 6.06 11.52
N ALA A 138 0.48 7.39 11.35
CA ALA A 138 0.72 8.34 12.44
C ALA A 138 -0.46 8.39 13.42
N ARG A 139 -1.69 8.32 12.91
CA ARG A 139 -2.89 8.46 13.73
C ARG A 139 -3.22 7.19 14.52
N VAL A 140 -2.93 6.01 13.98
CA VAL A 140 -2.93 4.74 14.74
C VAL A 140 -1.94 4.78 15.93
N ARG A 141 -0.92 5.65 15.91
CA ARG A 141 -0.02 5.88 17.06
C ARG A 141 -0.53 6.91 18.05
N LEU A 142 -1.41 7.84 17.63
CA LEU A 142 -1.92 8.94 18.45
C LEU A 142 -3.20 8.61 19.23
N ASP A 143 -3.97 7.59 18.82
CA ASP A 143 -5.07 7.03 19.64
C ASP A 143 -4.55 6.11 20.77
N ARG A 144 -3.37 6.44 21.31
CA ARG A 144 -2.74 5.84 22.50
C ARG A 144 -2.83 6.83 23.65
#